data_AF-A0A6A6Z7V3-F1
#
_entry.id   AF-A0A6A6Z7V3-F1
#
_cell.length_a   1.000
_cell.length_b   1.000
_cell.length_c   1.000
_cell.angle_alpha   90.00
_cell.angle_beta   90.00
_cell.angle_gamma   90.00
#
_symmetry.space_group_name_H-M   'P 1'
#
loop_
_entity.id
_entity.type
_entity.pdbx_description
1 polymer ?
#
loop_
_entity_poly.entity_id
_entity_poly.type
_entity_poly.pdbx_seq_one_letter_code
_entity_poly.pdbx_strand_id
1 'polypeptide(L)'
;MNLMMSHAMGVGHGRYPSIFIDTHDAVIPVDGKAMLDLLPKFATDAERRGLRMDVYQMTERVRRSQGDANSNSLFYAISLVVDTLSRRLGVEASKVNLLERLEGLLQQDAQRMSTYGRGLSRFPQCLSLFGSLANVARYSKSQPISSILSTFFLQNGAIIARKENPDNIIRWWKAIRKLVLDEADKAMCFQQILKGKPSIMSQVHHRTARNHRLLNEFLRDMMYAASLRPGNPHRGMPPPPRVPPPRRMGEFHPGFFEDFPGVPGPLDEDGIPMSPGWVEDDFEDNIPDYFPPHGFGPFDIDESLEAKVYRLEDKVNEMEYGLRMGMIAG
;
A
#
# COMPACT_ATOMS: atom_id res chain seq x y z
N MET A 1 40.86 29.95 -19.50
CA MET A 1 41.18 28.61 -18.98
C MET A 1 39.89 27.82 -18.90
N ASN A 2 39.61 27.03 -19.93
CA ASN A 2 38.43 26.17 -20.00
C ASN A 2 38.82 24.81 -19.42
N LEU A 3 38.35 24.51 -18.21
CA LEU A 3 38.43 23.18 -17.63
C LEU A 3 37.46 22.27 -18.40
N MET A 4 38.02 21.49 -19.32
CA MET A 4 37.33 20.35 -19.93
C MET A 4 36.94 19.38 -18.80
N MET A 5 35.64 19.21 -18.59
CA MET A 5 35.09 18.14 -17.77
C MET A 5 35.43 16.80 -18.45
N SER A 6 36.48 16.16 -17.96
CA SER A 6 36.79 14.76 -18.21
C SER A 6 35.55 13.92 -17.92
N HIS A 7 34.95 13.40 -18.99
CA HIS A 7 33.85 12.46 -18.93
C HIS A 7 34.33 11.20 -18.21
N ALA A 8 33.85 11.00 -16.99
CA ALA A 8 33.85 9.70 -16.35
C ALA A 8 32.97 8.77 -17.20
N MET A 9 33.58 8.10 -18.18
CA MET A 9 33.00 7.00 -18.95
C MET A 9 32.87 5.77 -18.04
N GLY A 10 32.00 5.89 -17.04
CA GLY A 10 31.62 4.80 -16.16
C GLY A 10 30.67 3.87 -16.90
N VAL A 11 31.20 2.74 -17.36
CA VAL A 11 30.57 1.41 -17.58
C VAL A 11 29.03 1.36 -17.50
N GLY A 12 28.35 2.09 -18.38
CA GLY A 12 26.91 2.04 -18.59
C GLY A 12 26.62 1.28 -19.88
N HIS A 13 25.51 0.53 -19.93
CA HIS A 13 25.01 -0.01 -21.19
C HIS A 13 24.86 1.16 -22.19
N GLY A 14 25.68 1.14 -23.25
CA GLY A 14 26.28 2.29 -23.96
C GLY A 14 25.40 3.38 -24.59
N ARG A 15 24.22 3.68 -24.04
CA ARG A 15 23.37 4.83 -24.38
C ARG A 15 22.91 5.62 -23.17
N TYR A 16 22.92 5.05 -21.97
CA TYR A 16 22.40 5.72 -20.78
C TYR A 16 23.51 5.87 -19.73
N PRO A 17 23.90 7.11 -19.37
CA PRO A 17 24.88 7.31 -18.31
C PRO A 17 24.29 6.94 -16.95
N SER A 18 25.14 6.58 -16.00
CA SER A 18 24.69 6.34 -14.62
C SER A 18 24.18 7.63 -14.00
N ILE A 19 23.09 7.54 -13.24
CA ILE A 19 22.54 8.63 -12.43
C ILE A 19 23.00 8.41 -10.99
N PHE A 20 23.62 9.42 -10.38
CA PHE A 20 24.09 9.38 -9.00
C PHE A 20 23.00 9.88 -8.07
N ILE A 21 22.58 9.03 -7.13
CA ILE A 21 21.54 9.35 -6.15
C ILE A 21 22.17 9.50 -4.77
N ASP A 22 22.17 10.72 -4.25
CA ASP A 22 22.56 11.03 -2.88
C ASP A 22 21.49 10.50 -1.92
N THR A 23 21.92 9.60 -1.05
CA THR A 23 21.13 9.09 0.08
C THR A 23 21.73 9.60 1.39
N HIS A 24 21.10 9.31 2.53
CA HIS A 24 21.66 9.63 3.84
C HIS A 24 23.02 8.96 4.12
N ASP A 25 23.25 7.75 3.61
CA ASP A 25 24.44 6.95 3.93
C ASP A 25 25.51 7.03 2.85
N ALA A 26 25.11 7.13 1.58
CA ALA A 26 26.00 6.98 0.45
C ALA A 26 25.48 7.63 -0.83
N VAL A 27 26.39 7.83 -1.79
CA VAL A 27 26.06 8.16 -3.17
C VAL A 27 25.92 6.86 -3.95
N ILE A 28 24.71 6.57 -4.41
CA ILE A 28 24.37 5.32 -5.07
C ILE A 28 24.35 5.54 -6.60
N PRO A 29 25.22 4.86 -7.38
CA PRO A 29 25.13 4.89 -8.83
C PRO A 29 24.00 3.98 -9.30
N VAL A 30 23.03 4.56 -10.01
CA VAL A 30 21.89 3.84 -10.59
C VAL A 30 22.03 3.81 -12.12
N ASP A 31 21.72 2.66 -12.71
CA ASP A 31 21.65 2.52 -14.17
C ASP A 31 20.61 3.48 -14.76
N GLY A 32 21.04 4.38 -15.64
CA GLY A 32 20.18 5.43 -16.19
C GLY A 32 19.00 4.88 -16.99
N LYS A 33 19.17 3.73 -17.65
CA LYS A 33 18.08 3.07 -18.38
C LYS A 33 17.03 2.53 -17.42
N ALA A 34 17.45 1.80 -16.38
CA ALA A 34 16.54 1.28 -15.37
C ALA A 34 15.80 2.41 -14.62
N MET A 35 16.50 3.52 -14.34
CA MET A 35 15.89 4.73 -13.79
C MET A 35 14.85 5.34 -14.74
N LEU A 36 15.12 5.40 -16.05
CA LEU A 36 14.17 5.90 -17.05
C LEU A 36 12.94 4.99 -17.15
N ASP A 37 13.13 3.67 -17.11
CA ASP A 37 12.05 2.69 -17.22
C ASP A 37 11.14 2.71 -15.96
N LEU A 38 11.72 2.71 -14.76
CA LEU A 38 10.97 2.64 -13.50
C LEU A 38 10.55 4.01 -12.96
N LEU A 39 11.33 5.06 -13.19
CA LEU A 39 11.14 6.39 -12.62
C LEU A 39 11.38 7.51 -13.66
N PRO A 40 10.63 7.53 -14.78
CA PRO A 40 10.96 8.35 -15.95
C PRO A 40 11.05 9.85 -15.63
N LYS A 41 10.13 10.38 -14.82
CA LYS A 41 10.16 11.80 -14.47
C LYS A 41 11.41 12.18 -13.68
N PHE A 42 11.86 11.31 -12.78
CA PHE A 42 13.08 11.54 -12.03
C PHE A 42 14.33 11.38 -12.90
N ALA A 43 14.34 10.42 -13.83
CA ALA A 43 15.43 10.30 -14.80
C ALA A 43 15.60 11.59 -15.63
N THR A 44 14.51 12.11 -16.22
CA THR A 44 14.54 13.38 -16.97
C THR A 44 14.97 14.57 -16.09
N ASP A 45 14.53 14.60 -14.83
CA ASP A 45 14.93 15.64 -13.90
C ASP A 45 16.42 15.55 -13.52
N ALA A 46 16.98 14.34 -13.41
CA ALA A 46 18.39 14.10 -13.15
C ALA A 46 19.26 14.54 -14.33
N GLU A 47 18.87 14.18 -15.56
CA GLU A 47 19.56 14.58 -16.80
C GLU A 47 19.70 16.11 -16.90
N ARG A 48 18.64 16.85 -16.57
CA ARG A 48 18.64 18.32 -16.54
C ARG A 48 19.55 18.93 -15.47
N ARG A 49 19.96 18.14 -14.47
CA ARG A 49 20.73 18.57 -13.30
C ARG A 49 22.15 17.99 -13.27
N GLY A 50 22.63 17.45 -14.39
CA GLY A 50 23.96 16.86 -14.48
C GLY A 50 24.04 15.46 -13.88
N LEU A 51 22.98 14.65 -14.05
CA LEU A 51 22.92 13.23 -13.68
C LEU A 51 23.06 12.97 -12.17
N ARG A 52 22.65 13.94 -11.35
CA ARG A 52 22.67 13.84 -9.89
C ARG A 52 21.32 14.22 -9.28
N MET A 53 20.89 13.44 -8.30
CA MET A 53 19.66 13.66 -7.54
C MET A 53 19.84 13.29 -6.09
N ASP A 54 18.94 13.76 -5.24
CA ASP A 54 18.92 13.46 -3.81
C ASP A 54 17.55 12.87 -3.41
N VAL A 55 17.55 11.85 -2.55
CA VAL A 55 16.33 11.14 -2.15
C VAL A 55 15.36 12.06 -1.38
N TYR A 56 15.85 13.01 -0.59
CA TYR A 56 14.98 13.99 0.08
C TYR A 56 14.32 14.91 -0.95
N GLN A 57 15.05 15.37 -1.95
CA GLN A 57 14.49 16.16 -3.06
C GLN A 57 13.44 15.37 -3.84
N MET A 58 13.68 14.07 -4.09
CA MET A 58 12.69 13.19 -4.73
C MET A 58 11.43 13.09 -3.87
N THR A 59 11.60 12.85 -2.57
CA THR A 59 10.52 12.74 -1.57
C THR A 59 9.67 14.01 -1.53
N GLU A 60 10.30 15.17 -1.40
CA GLU A 60 9.62 16.46 -1.34
C GLU A 60 8.83 16.75 -2.61
N ARG A 61 9.32 16.37 -3.79
CA ARG A 61 8.58 16.57 -5.04
C ARG A 61 7.32 15.72 -5.10
N VAL A 62 7.41 14.45 -4.68
CA VAL A 62 6.22 13.57 -4.63
C VAL A 62 5.22 14.12 -3.62
N ARG A 63 5.69 14.50 -2.42
CA ARG A 63 4.86 15.06 -1.35
C ARG A 63 4.10 16.31 -1.81
N ARG A 64 4.82 17.30 -2.38
CA ARG A 64 4.21 18.54 -2.92
C ARG A 64 3.19 18.26 -4.02
N SER A 65 3.40 17.22 -4.82
CA SER A 65 2.48 16.86 -5.89
C SER A 65 1.24 16.08 -5.41
N GLN A 66 1.31 15.39 -4.26
CA GLN A 66 0.25 14.48 -3.79
C GLN A 66 -0.48 14.95 -2.53
N GLY A 67 -0.02 16.03 -1.87
CA GLY A 67 -0.71 16.74 -0.78
C GLY A 67 -0.67 16.04 0.57
N ASP A 68 -1.09 14.76 0.61
CA ASP A 68 -1.45 14.07 1.87
C ASP A 68 -0.54 12.87 2.19
N ALA A 69 0.60 12.76 1.52
CA ALA A 69 1.49 11.61 1.67
C ALA A 69 2.45 11.79 2.87
N ASN A 70 2.50 10.80 3.76
CA ASN A 70 3.44 10.78 4.88
C ASN A 70 4.90 10.79 4.36
N SER A 71 5.68 11.78 4.79
CA SER A 71 7.06 11.98 4.33
C SER A 71 7.97 10.78 4.61
N ASN A 72 7.85 10.16 5.79
CA ASN A 72 8.70 9.04 6.18
C ASN A 72 8.39 7.79 5.34
N SER A 73 7.10 7.52 5.10
CA SER A 73 6.67 6.41 4.25
C SER A 73 7.05 6.62 2.78
N LEU A 74 6.97 7.86 2.28
CA LEU A 74 7.46 8.22 0.95
C LEU A 74 8.97 8.06 0.82
N PHE A 75 9.72 8.57 1.80
CA PHE A 75 11.17 8.45 1.83
C PHE A 75 11.58 6.99 1.80
N TYR A 76 10.96 6.16 2.65
CA TYR A 76 11.19 4.71 2.66
C TYR A 76 10.89 4.07 1.30
N ALA A 77 9.75 4.38 0.68
CA ALA A 77 9.37 3.83 -0.62
C ALA A 77 10.35 4.24 -1.74
N ILE A 78 10.81 5.49 -1.76
CA ILE A 78 11.78 5.97 -2.76
C ILE A 78 13.13 5.30 -2.54
N SER A 79 13.63 5.27 -1.29
CA SER A 79 14.87 4.57 -0.94
C SER A 79 14.84 3.11 -1.34
N LEU A 80 13.72 2.42 -1.13
CA LEU A 80 13.54 1.03 -1.56
C LEU A 80 13.67 0.87 -3.08
N VAL A 81 13.02 1.74 -3.87
CA VAL A 81 13.11 1.69 -5.34
C VAL A 81 14.54 1.99 -5.81
N VAL A 82 15.20 2.99 -5.22
CA VAL A 82 16.59 3.35 -5.52
C VAL A 82 17.55 2.20 -5.20
N ASP A 83 17.41 1.58 -4.03
CA ASP A 83 18.23 0.43 -3.62
C ASP A 83 18.02 -0.73 -4.60
N THR A 84 16.77 -1.02 -4.96
CA THR A 84 16.44 -2.08 -5.92
C THR A 84 17.09 -1.82 -7.29
N LEU A 85 17.05 -0.57 -7.76
CA LEU A 85 17.68 -0.16 -9.02
C LEU A 85 19.22 -0.22 -8.97
N SER A 86 19.82 0.07 -7.80
CA SER A 86 21.27 0.10 -7.61
C SER A 86 21.93 -1.27 -7.78
N ARG A 87 21.20 -2.34 -7.48
CA ARG A 87 21.70 -3.72 -7.55
C ARG A 87 21.89 -4.23 -8.99
N ARG A 88 21.58 -3.41 -10.01
CA ARG A 88 21.75 -3.70 -11.45
C ARG A 88 21.10 -5.01 -11.91
N LEU A 89 20.07 -5.47 -11.21
CA LEU A 89 19.39 -6.74 -11.52
C LEU A 89 18.49 -6.65 -12.77
N GLY A 90 18.41 -5.48 -13.40
CA GLY A 90 17.46 -5.18 -14.46
C GLY A 90 16.05 -4.89 -13.92
N VAL A 91 15.17 -4.41 -14.81
CA VAL A 91 13.81 -4.00 -14.46
C VAL A 91 12.98 -5.19 -13.95
N GLU A 92 13.12 -6.37 -14.56
CA GLU A 92 12.32 -7.55 -14.17
C GLU A 92 12.65 -8.06 -12.76
N ALA A 93 13.93 -8.18 -12.41
CA ALA A 93 14.29 -8.55 -11.04
C ALA A 93 13.91 -7.46 -10.03
N SER A 94 13.91 -6.19 -10.45
CA SER A 94 13.41 -5.09 -9.62
C SER A 94 11.90 -5.24 -9.32
N LYS A 95 11.12 -5.70 -10.31
CA LYS A 95 9.70 -6.01 -10.13
C LYS A 95 9.49 -7.12 -9.11
N VAL A 96 10.26 -8.21 -9.22
CA VAL A 96 10.19 -9.35 -8.30
C VAL A 96 10.50 -8.92 -6.87
N ASN A 97 11.60 -8.18 -6.64
CA ASN A 97 11.97 -7.72 -5.30
C ASN A 97 10.90 -6.82 -4.65
N LEU A 98 10.31 -5.90 -5.42
CA LEU A 98 9.25 -5.02 -4.90
C LEU A 98 7.97 -5.80 -4.58
N LEU A 99 7.63 -6.80 -5.39
CA LEU A 99 6.49 -7.68 -5.15
C LEU A 99 6.70 -8.52 -3.88
N GLU A 100 7.84 -9.20 -3.77
CA GLU A 100 8.22 -9.98 -2.58
C GLU A 100 8.22 -9.12 -1.31
N ARG A 101 8.65 -7.86 -1.40
CA ARG A 101 8.62 -6.95 -0.25
C ARG A 101 7.20 -6.64 0.21
N LEU A 102 6.27 -6.40 -0.72
CA LEU A 102 4.86 -6.17 -0.38
C LEU A 102 4.21 -7.42 0.21
N GLU A 103 4.49 -8.59 -0.35
CA GLU A 103 4.00 -9.88 0.16
C GLU A 103 4.55 -10.19 1.54
N GLY A 104 5.85 -9.96 1.78
CA GLY A 104 6.47 -10.10 3.09
C GLY A 104 5.83 -9.20 4.14
N LEU A 105 5.54 -7.93 3.80
CA LEU A 105 4.83 -7.03 4.72
C LEU A 105 3.38 -7.46 4.97
N LEU A 106 2.68 -7.96 3.94
CA LEU A 106 1.33 -8.49 4.09
C LEU A 106 1.30 -9.66 5.07
N GLN A 107 2.25 -10.59 4.95
CA GLN A 107 2.39 -11.74 5.84
C GLN A 107 2.75 -11.32 7.26
N GLN A 108 3.69 -10.38 7.43
CA GLN A 108 4.08 -9.85 8.74
C GLN A 108 2.90 -9.16 9.44
N ASP A 109 2.15 -8.33 8.72
CA ASP A 109 0.96 -7.67 9.25
C ASP A 109 -0.12 -8.71 9.61
N ALA A 110 -0.29 -9.75 8.78
CA ALA A 110 -1.24 -10.83 9.04
C ALA A 110 -0.90 -11.63 10.32
N GLN A 111 0.38 -11.88 10.57
CA GLN A 111 0.84 -12.57 11.79
C GLN A 111 0.61 -11.73 13.06
N ARG A 112 0.61 -10.40 12.94
CA ARG A 112 0.42 -9.48 14.07
C ARG A 112 -1.06 -9.17 14.36
N MET A 113 -2.00 -9.73 13.60
CA MET A 113 -3.43 -9.36 13.65
C MET A 113 -4.07 -9.44 15.04
N SER A 114 -3.68 -10.41 15.87
CA SER A 114 -4.22 -10.57 17.23
C SER A 114 -3.95 -9.38 18.14
N THR A 115 -2.97 -8.53 17.80
CA THR A 115 -2.55 -7.38 18.64
C THR A 115 -3.20 -6.04 18.27
N TYR A 116 -3.91 -5.96 17.14
CA TYR A 116 -4.48 -4.68 16.68
C TYR A 116 -5.89 -4.44 17.22
N GLY A 117 -6.07 -3.30 17.90
CA GLY A 117 -7.35 -2.82 18.38
C GLY A 117 -8.37 -2.53 17.27
N ARG A 118 -9.65 -2.43 17.66
CA ARG A 118 -10.75 -2.09 16.74
C ARG A 118 -10.47 -0.72 16.08
N GLY A 119 -10.52 -0.66 14.74
CA GLY A 119 -10.44 0.58 13.97
C GLY A 119 -9.12 0.85 13.26
N LEU A 120 -8.03 0.18 13.63
CA LEU A 120 -6.76 0.28 12.90
C LEU A 120 -6.78 -0.59 11.63
N SER A 121 -5.88 -0.28 10.67
CA SER A 121 -5.65 -1.15 9.52
C SER A 121 -5.18 -2.51 9.98
N ARG A 122 -5.72 -3.57 9.36
CA ARG A 122 -5.21 -4.94 9.57
C ARG A 122 -3.89 -5.17 8.84
N PHE A 123 -3.60 -4.33 7.84
CA PHE A 123 -2.36 -4.35 7.08
C PHE A 123 -1.67 -2.97 7.06
N PRO A 124 -1.28 -2.42 8.22
CA PRO A 124 -0.85 -1.03 8.31
C PRO A 124 0.46 -0.78 7.57
N GLN A 125 1.44 -1.68 7.65
CA GLN A 125 2.74 -1.51 7.00
C GLN A 125 2.62 -1.73 5.50
N CYS A 126 1.90 -2.79 5.10
CA CYS A 126 1.66 -3.10 3.71
C CYS A 126 0.88 -1.98 3.00
N LEU A 127 -0.22 -1.48 3.62
CA LEU A 127 -1.01 -0.37 3.08
C LEU A 127 -0.16 0.92 2.96
N SER A 128 0.67 1.20 3.95
CA SER A 128 1.55 2.39 3.94
C SER A 128 2.55 2.34 2.79
N LEU A 129 3.24 1.20 2.61
CA LEU A 129 4.17 1.02 1.49
C LEU A 129 3.45 1.07 0.15
N PHE A 130 2.35 0.33 0.00
CA PHE A 130 1.55 0.31 -1.23
C PHE A 130 1.07 1.72 -1.62
N GLY A 131 0.51 2.47 -0.67
CA GLY A 131 0.06 3.83 -0.89
C GLY A 131 1.20 4.78 -1.28
N SER A 132 2.38 4.60 -0.68
CA SER A 132 3.57 5.40 -0.96
C SER A 132 4.14 5.10 -2.34
N LEU A 133 4.24 3.82 -2.73
CA LEU A 133 4.62 3.41 -4.08
C LEU A 133 3.60 3.88 -5.13
N ALA A 134 2.30 3.87 -4.83
CA ALA A 134 1.27 4.41 -5.72
C ALA A 134 1.43 5.92 -5.94
N ASN A 135 1.81 6.68 -4.90
CA ASN A 135 2.13 8.11 -5.03
C ASN A 135 3.36 8.33 -5.91
N VAL A 136 4.42 7.52 -5.74
CA VAL A 136 5.63 7.57 -6.56
C VAL A 136 5.31 7.23 -8.02
N ALA A 137 4.54 6.16 -8.25
CA ALA A 137 4.10 5.74 -9.57
C ALA A 137 3.32 6.85 -10.29
N ARG A 138 2.35 7.46 -9.61
CA ARG A 138 1.55 8.57 -10.15
C ARG A 138 2.41 9.78 -10.48
N TYR A 139 3.26 10.21 -9.54
CA TYR A 139 4.13 11.37 -9.74
C TYR A 139 5.06 11.15 -10.94
N SER A 140 5.69 9.96 -10.99
CA SER A 140 6.69 9.63 -12.00
C SER A 140 6.09 9.20 -13.34
N LYS A 141 4.78 8.92 -13.38
CA LYS A 141 4.10 8.23 -14.50
C LYS A 141 4.67 6.84 -14.78
N SER A 142 5.01 6.10 -13.72
CA SER A 142 5.63 4.78 -13.83
C SER A 142 4.60 3.68 -14.09
N GLN A 143 4.54 3.23 -15.33
CA GLN A 143 3.81 2.03 -15.74
C GLN A 143 4.34 0.77 -15.04
N PRO A 144 5.67 0.52 -14.96
CA PRO A 144 6.17 -0.69 -14.30
C PRO A 144 5.82 -0.78 -12.81
N ILE A 145 5.94 0.31 -12.04
CA ILE A 145 5.53 0.30 -10.62
C ILE A 145 4.01 0.06 -10.51
N SER A 146 3.21 0.68 -11.38
CA SER A 146 1.76 0.47 -11.41
C SER A 146 1.40 -0.98 -11.68
N SER A 147 2.10 -1.63 -12.61
CA SER A 147 1.93 -3.06 -12.95
C SER A 147 2.31 -4.01 -11.81
N ILE A 148 3.38 -3.71 -11.06
CA ILE A 148 3.74 -4.47 -9.84
C ILE A 148 2.62 -4.37 -8.81
N LEU A 149 2.15 -3.15 -8.54
CA LEU A 149 1.11 -2.89 -7.54
C LEU A 149 -0.22 -3.54 -7.92
N SER A 150 -0.61 -3.50 -9.20
CA SER A 150 -1.80 -4.24 -9.65
C SER A 150 -1.61 -5.74 -9.54
N THR A 151 -0.45 -6.29 -9.90
CA THR A 151 -0.20 -7.74 -9.79
C THR A 151 -0.35 -8.20 -8.35
N PHE A 152 0.31 -7.51 -7.42
CA PHE A 152 0.18 -7.75 -5.98
C PHE A 152 -1.29 -7.73 -5.53
N PHE A 153 -2.03 -6.70 -5.94
CA PHE A 153 -3.41 -6.53 -5.51
C PHE A 153 -4.36 -7.53 -6.19
N LEU A 154 -4.09 -7.95 -7.42
CA LEU A 154 -4.88 -8.98 -8.09
C LEU A 154 -4.76 -10.34 -7.41
N GLN A 155 -3.57 -10.65 -6.87
CA GLN A 155 -3.29 -11.88 -6.13
C GLN A 155 -3.86 -11.85 -4.71
N ASN A 156 -3.75 -10.72 -4.01
CA ASN A 156 -4.03 -10.63 -2.57
C ASN A 156 -5.28 -9.82 -2.21
N GLY A 157 -5.87 -9.10 -3.15
CA GLY A 157 -6.91 -8.09 -2.91
C GLY A 157 -8.17 -8.65 -2.25
N ALA A 158 -8.58 -9.88 -2.59
CA ALA A 158 -9.72 -10.53 -1.94
C ALA A 158 -9.45 -10.87 -0.47
N ILE A 159 -8.22 -11.31 -0.15
CA ILE A 159 -7.80 -11.60 1.23
C ILE A 159 -7.73 -10.32 2.04
N ILE A 160 -7.11 -9.28 1.46
CA ILE A 160 -7.05 -7.94 2.05
C ILE A 160 -8.46 -7.45 2.35
N ALA A 161 -9.34 -7.48 1.36
CA ALA A 161 -10.68 -6.91 1.50
C ALA A 161 -11.56 -7.63 2.53
N ARG A 162 -11.41 -8.96 2.64
CA ARG A 162 -12.14 -9.75 3.63
C ARG A 162 -11.80 -9.33 5.07
N LYS A 163 -10.52 -9.13 5.35
CA LYS A 163 -10.03 -8.85 6.71
C LYS A 163 -10.07 -7.37 7.09
N GLU A 164 -10.02 -6.49 6.10
CA GLU A 164 -9.85 -5.06 6.30
C GLU A 164 -11.18 -4.33 6.60
N ASN A 165 -11.10 -3.26 7.39
CA ASN A 165 -12.20 -2.40 7.77
C ASN A 165 -12.61 -1.51 6.57
N PRO A 166 -13.91 -1.15 6.43
CA PRO A 166 -14.40 -0.36 5.29
C PRO A 166 -13.60 0.92 5.00
N ASP A 167 -13.20 1.67 6.04
CA ASP A 167 -12.44 2.91 5.86
C ASP A 167 -11.05 2.67 5.24
N ASN A 168 -10.42 1.55 5.57
CA ASN A 168 -9.12 1.18 4.99
C ASN A 168 -9.28 0.58 3.58
N ILE A 169 -10.42 -0.06 3.27
CA ILE A 169 -10.75 -0.41 1.88
C ILE A 169 -10.76 0.84 0.99
N ILE A 170 -11.33 1.95 1.48
CA ILE A 170 -11.32 3.22 0.75
C ILE A 170 -9.88 3.71 0.54
N ARG A 171 -8.96 3.49 1.49
CA ARG A 171 -7.54 3.84 1.33
C ARG A 171 -6.87 2.98 0.25
N TRP A 172 -7.12 1.67 0.24
CA TRP A 172 -6.66 0.76 -0.82
C TRP A 172 -7.20 1.18 -2.20
N TRP A 173 -8.50 1.47 -2.31
CA TRP A 173 -9.13 1.97 -3.53
C TRP A 173 -8.51 3.29 -4.02
N LYS A 174 -8.31 4.27 -3.12
CA LYS A 174 -7.63 5.54 -3.45
C LYS A 174 -6.21 5.29 -3.98
N ALA A 175 -5.48 4.34 -3.40
CA ALA A 175 -4.15 3.99 -3.88
C ALA A 175 -4.20 3.35 -5.27
N ILE A 176 -5.14 2.43 -5.53
CA ILE A 176 -5.34 1.82 -6.85
C ILE A 176 -5.70 2.88 -7.91
N ARG A 177 -6.53 3.87 -7.59
CA ARG A 177 -6.86 4.96 -8.54
C ARG A 177 -5.67 5.82 -8.93
N LYS A 178 -4.63 5.88 -8.10
CA LYS A 178 -3.39 6.61 -8.41
C LYS A 178 -2.50 5.87 -9.41
N LEU A 179 -2.72 4.56 -9.59
CA LEU A 179 -1.93 3.76 -10.51
C LEU A 179 -2.14 4.22 -11.96
N VAL A 180 -1.05 4.20 -12.72
CA VAL A 180 -1.04 4.54 -14.13
C VAL A 180 -1.46 3.29 -14.89
N LEU A 181 -2.75 2.96 -14.81
CA LEU A 181 -3.35 1.78 -15.43
C LEU A 181 -4.58 2.20 -16.22
N ASP A 182 -4.97 1.36 -17.18
CA ASP A 182 -6.25 1.52 -17.87
C ASP A 182 -7.41 1.27 -16.92
N GLU A 183 -8.57 1.85 -17.22
CA GLU A 183 -9.75 1.73 -16.36
C GLU A 183 -10.24 0.28 -16.22
N ALA A 184 -10.01 -0.56 -17.24
CA ALA A 184 -10.30 -2.00 -17.17
C ALA A 184 -9.43 -2.71 -16.12
N ASP A 185 -8.13 -2.39 -16.06
CA ASP A 185 -7.20 -3.01 -15.12
C ASP A 185 -7.47 -2.56 -13.68
N LYS A 186 -7.78 -1.28 -13.48
CA LYS A 186 -8.25 -0.77 -12.17
C LYS A 186 -9.53 -1.48 -11.75
N ALA A 187 -10.47 -1.66 -12.67
CA ALA A 187 -11.71 -2.36 -12.38
C ALA A 187 -11.47 -3.83 -12.01
N MET A 188 -10.50 -4.52 -12.60
CA MET A 188 -10.10 -5.86 -12.15
C MET A 188 -9.57 -5.87 -10.71
N CYS A 189 -8.79 -4.86 -10.30
CA CYS A 189 -8.39 -4.70 -8.90
C CYS A 189 -9.60 -4.46 -7.99
N PHE A 190 -10.56 -3.63 -8.40
CA PHE A 190 -11.80 -3.39 -7.65
C PHE A 190 -12.68 -4.64 -7.56
N GLN A 191 -12.70 -5.50 -8.57
CA GLN A 191 -13.36 -6.80 -8.48
C GLN A 191 -12.78 -7.68 -7.38
N GLN A 192 -11.48 -7.60 -7.09
CA GLN A 192 -10.90 -8.33 -5.95
C GLN A 192 -11.43 -7.81 -4.61
N ILE A 193 -11.66 -6.50 -4.50
CA ILE A 193 -12.32 -5.90 -3.32
C ILE A 193 -13.72 -6.49 -3.16
N LEU A 194 -14.51 -6.51 -4.24
CA LEU A 194 -15.88 -7.05 -4.23
C LEU A 194 -15.92 -8.54 -3.94
N LYS A 195 -14.97 -9.33 -4.46
CA LYS A 195 -14.82 -10.76 -4.15
C LYS A 195 -14.54 -10.99 -2.66
N GLY A 196 -13.68 -10.16 -2.06
CA GLY A 196 -13.33 -10.28 -0.65
C GLY A 196 -14.42 -9.77 0.29
N LYS A 197 -15.19 -8.76 -0.12
CA LYS A 197 -16.21 -8.10 0.71
C LYS A 197 -17.45 -7.68 -0.11
N PRO A 198 -18.31 -8.64 -0.51
CA PRO A 198 -19.50 -8.34 -1.32
C PRO A 198 -20.49 -7.38 -0.64
N SER A 199 -20.52 -7.40 0.70
CA SER A 199 -21.38 -6.54 1.53
C SER A 199 -21.05 -5.05 1.44
N ILE A 200 -19.93 -4.65 0.83
CA ILE A 200 -19.64 -3.24 0.54
C ILE A 200 -20.79 -2.58 -0.24
N MET A 201 -21.39 -3.31 -1.17
CA MET A 201 -22.47 -2.74 -2.00
C MET A 201 -23.73 -2.45 -1.18
N SER A 202 -24.06 -3.29 -0.18
CA SER A 202 -25.24 -3.10 0.67
C SER A 202 -24.99 -2.14 1.83
N GLN A 203 -23.83 -2.20 2.49
CA GLN A 203 -23.53 -1.40 3.68
C GLN A 203 -23.34 0.09 3.39
N VAL A 204 -22.89 0.43 2.19
CA VAL A 204 -22.67 1.83 1.81
C VAL A 204 -24.00 2.60 1.66
N HIS A 205 -25.09 1.94 1.31
CA HIS A 205 -26.41 2.57 1.19
C HIS A 205 -26.92 3.12 2.54
N HIS A 206 -26.44 2.57 3.66
CA HIS A 206 -26.90 2.93 5.01
C HIS A 206 -25.99 3.94 5.74
N ARG A 207 -24.80 4.23 5.21
CA ARG A 207 -23.81 5.09 5.88
C ARG A 207 -23.54 6.37 5.10
N THR A 208 -24.39 7.41 5.18
CA THR A 208 -23.89 8.73 4.74
C THR A 208 -24.58 9.96 5.33
N ALA A 209 -23.78 10.82 5.99
CA ALA A 209 -24.06 12.25 6.14
C ALA A 209 -22.84 13.16 5.88
N ARG A 210 -21.59 12.72 6.09
CA ARG A 210 -20.44 13.66 6.14
C ARG A 210 -19.48 13.72 4.93
N ASN A 211 -19.49 12.79 3.96
CA ASN A 211 -18.56 12.88 2.82
C ASN A 211 -19.06 12.20 1.52
N HIS A 212 -20.22 12.63 1.05
CA HIS A 212 -20.92 12.05 -0.10
C HIS A 212 -20.06 11.92 -1.38
N ARG A 213 -19.17 12.87 -1.67
CA ARG A 213 -18.41 12.87 -2.92
C ARG A 213 -17.47 11.67 -3.07
N LEU A 214 -16.61 11.44 -2.07
CA LEU A 214 -15.65 10.32 -2.11
C LEU A 214 -16.37 8.97 -2.13
N LEU A 215 -17.46 8.87 -1.37
CA LEU A 215 -18.27 7.66 -1.33
C LEU A 215 -18.94 7.38 -2.68
N ASN A 216 -19.48 8.41 -3.33
CA ASN A 216 -20.08 8.28 -4.64
C ASN A 216 -19.06 7.90 -5.72
N GLU A 217 -17.84 8.45 -5.65
CA GLU A 217 -16.75 8.04 -6.54
C GLU A 217 -16.36 6.58 -6.31
N PHE A 218 -16.21 6.16 -5.05
CA PHE A 218 -15.93 4.78 -4.68
C PHE A 218 -17.01 3.81 -5.17
N LEU A 219 -18.27 4.12 -4.91
CA LEU A 219 -19.40 3.31 -5.36
C LEU A 219 -19.49 3.22 -6.87
N ARG A 220 -19.26 4.32 -7.59
CA ARG A 220 -19.25 4.34 -9.05
C ARG A 220 -18.20 3.36 -9.60
N ASP A 221 -17.00 3.40 -9.04
CA ASP A 221 -15.91 2.51 -9.46
C ASP A 221 -16.23 1.04 -9.14
N MET A 222 -16.83 0.76 -7.97
CA MET A 222 -17.27 -0.59 -7.59
C MET A 222 -18.40 -1.09 -8.51
N MET A 223 -19.41 -0.27 -8.82
CA MET A 223 -20.50 -0.62 -9.74
C MET A 223 -19.98 -0.88 -11.15
N TYR A 224 -19.08 -0.03 -11.64
CA TYR A 224 -18.43 -0.23 -12.92
C TYR A 224 -17.68 -1.58 -12.94
N ALA A 225 -16.87 -1.85 -11.92
CA ALA A 225 -16.16 -3.13 -11.78
C ALA A 225 -17.09 -4.35 -11.70
N ALA A 226 -18.21 -4.24 -11.00
CA ALA A 226 -19.23 -5.30 -10.92
C ALA A 226 -19.92 -5.57 -12.26
N SER A 227 -20.06 -4.54 -13.11
CA SER A 227 -20.67 -4.66 -14.43
C SER A 227 -19.77 -5.37 -15.46
N LEU A 228 -18.45 -5.40 -15.22
CA LEU A 228 -17.52 -6.11 -16.09
C LEU A 228 -17.68 -7.62 -15.88
N ARG A 229 -18.13 -8.32 -16.93
CA ARG A 229 -18.24 -9.79 -16.89
C ARG A 229 -16.86 -10.42 -16.71
N PRO A 230 -16.69 -11.38 -15.78
CA PRO A 230 -15.48 -12.18 -15.71
C PRO A 230 -15.46 -13.12 -16.94
N GLY A 231 -14.81 -12.71 -18.03
CA GLY A 231 -14.81 -13.56 -19.23
C GLY A 231 -14.14 -13.07 -20.50
N ASN A 232 -13.72 -11.81 -20.62
CA ASN A 232 -12.92 -11.38 -21.78
C ASN A 232 -11.62 -10.73 -21.30
N PRO A 233 -10.54 -11.51 -21.07
CA PRO A 233 -9.21 -10.91 -20.97
C PRO A 233 -8.95 -10.10 -22.24
N HIS A 234 -8.63 -8.81 -22.07
CA HIS A 234 -8.22 -7.99 -23.19
C HIS A 234 -6.98 -8.62 -23.85
N ARG A 235 -7.07 -8.84 -25.18
CA ARG A 235 -5.94 -9.19 -26.05
C ARG A 235 -4.76 -8.27 -25.73
N GLY A 236 -3.72 -8.77 -25.08
CA GLY A 236 -2.49 -8.01 -24.89
C GLY A 236 -1.72 -8.32 -23.61
N MET A 237 -2.40 -8.74 -22.53
CA MET A 237 -1.67 -9.26 -21.38
C MET A 237 -1.33 -10.73 -21.60
N PRO A 238 -0.04 -11.13 -21.56
CA PRO A 238 0.29 -12.53 -21.43
C PRO A 238 -0.39 -13.04 -20.16
N PRO A 239 -0.96 -14.26 -20.16
CA PRO A 239 -1.43 -14.86 -18.93
C PRO A 239 -0.30 -14.78 -17.89
N PRO A 240 -0.60 -14.54 -16.60
CA PRO A 240 0.44 -14.58 -15.58
C PRO A 240 1.21 -15.90 -15.76
N PRO A 241 2.56 -15.87 -15.65
CA PRO A 241 3.35 -17.08 -15.79
C PRO A 241 2.72 -18.14 -14.90
N ARG A 242 2.33 -19.27 -15.51
CA ARG A 242 1.73 -20.39 -14.78
C ARG A 242 2.79 -20.82 -13.77
N VAL A 243 2.64 -20.37 -12.52
CA VAL A 243 3.38 -20.94 -11.42
C VAL A 243 3.02 -22.42 -11.45
N PRO A 244 3.98 -23.34 -11.66
CA PRO A 244 3.67 -24.75 -11.57
C PRO A 244 2.99 -24.98 -10.23
N PRO A 245 1.89 -25.75 -10.18
CA PRO A 245 1.24 -26.04 -8.92
C PRO A 245 2.32 -26.48 -7.91
N PRO A 246 2.28 -25.99 -6.66
CA PRO A 246 3.20 -26.48 -5.64
C PRO A 246 3.18 -28.00 -5.71
N ARG A 247 4.37 -28.61 -5.84
CA ARG A 247 4.50 -30.07 -5.87
C ARG A 247 3.65 -30.60 -4.72
N ARG A 248 2.68 -31.46 -5.02
CA ARG A 248 1.88 -32.12 -3.98
C ARG A 248 2.87 -32.73 -2.99
N MET A 249 2.91 -32.22 -1.77
CA MET A 249 3.53 -32.90 -0.64
C MET A 249 2.83 -34.25 -0.53
N GLY A 250 3.46 -35.31 -1.02
CA GLY A 250 2.83 -36.61 -1.17
C GLY A 250 3.62 -37.61 -2.01
N GLU A 251 4.47 -37.16 -2.94
CA GLU A 251 5.51 -38.01 -3.52
C GLU A 251 6.75 -38.00 -2.62
N PHE A 252 6.59 -38.55 -1.42
CA PHE A 252 7.71 -38.93 -0.57
C PHE A 252 8.30 -40.22 -1.15
N HIS A 253 9.59 -40.18 -1.50
CA HIS A 253 10.39 -41.38 -1.65
C HIS A 253 10.33 -42.16 -0.32
N PRO A 254 9.97 -43.46 -0.33
CA PRO A 254 10.06 -44.28 0.88
C PRO A 254 11.54 -44.39 1.26
N GLY A 255 11.90 -43.87 2.44
CA GLY A 255 13.23 -44.09 3.03
C GLY A 255 13.97 -42.85 3.58
N PHE A 256 13.41 -41.63 3.58
CA PHE A 256 14.15 -40.46 4.05
C PHE A 256 13.89 -40.05 5.52
N PHE A 257 12.91 -40.63 6.20
CA PHE A 257 12.51 -40.22 7.56
C PHE A 257 12.40 -41.39 8.56
N GLU A 258 13.26 -42.41 8.48
CA GLU A 258 13.28 -43.48 9.49
C GLU A 258 14.02 -43.11 10.79
N ASP A 259 14.75 -41.99 10.85
CA ASP A 259 15.63 -41.68 12.01
C ASP A 259 15.29 -40.39 12.79
N PHE A 260 14.09 -39.81 12.64
CA PHE A 260 13.66 -38.72 13.52
C PHE A 260 12.71 -39.24 14.61
N PRO A 261 13.15 -39.35 15.88
CA PRO A 261 12.23 -39.58 16.98
C PRO A 261 11.30 -38.36 17.11
N GLY A 262 10.05 -38.54 16.70
CA GLY A 262 9.02 -37.51 16.75
C GLY A 262 8.77 -37.05 18.19
N VAL A 263 8.86 -35.74 18.42
CA VAL A 263 8.40 -35.11 19.65
C VAL A 263 6.88 -35.19 19.67
N PRO A 264 6.24 -35.73 20.73
CA PRO A 264 4.78 -35.75 20.83
C PRO A 264 4.24 -34.31 20.85
N GLY A 265 3.27 -34.01 19.99
CA GLY A 265 2.52 -32.76 20.07
C GLY A 265 1.76 -32.65 21.40
N PRO A 266 1.34 -31.43 21.78
CA PRO A 266 0.58 -31.23 23.01
C PRO A 266 -0.73 -32.05 22.98
N LEU A 267 -0.90 -32.89 23.99
CA LEU A 267 -2.13 -33.60 24.28
C LEU A 267 -2.98 -32.71 25.20
N ASP A 268 -4.30 -32.84 25.13
CA ASP A 268 -5.19 -32.26 26.14
C ASP A 268 -5.18 -33.10 27.45
N GLU A 269 -5.96 -32.66 28.44
CA GLU A 269 -6.05 -33.32 29.76
C GLU A 269 -6.57 -34.76 29.68
N ASP A 270 -7.21 -35.13 28.57
CA ASP A 270 -7.73 -36.48 28.30
C ASP A 270 -6.77 -37.32 27.42
N GLY A 271 -5.58 -36.81 27.11
CA GLY A 271 -4.56 -37.53 26.34
C GLY A 271 -4.85 -37.61 24.84
N ILE A 272 -5.75 -36.76 24.32
CA ILE A 272 -6.14 -36.73 22.92
C ILE A 272 -5.24 -35.72 22.19
N PRO A 273 -4.68 -36.07 21.02
CA PRO A 273 -3.92 -35.13 20.21
C PRO A 273 -4.79 -33.94 19.82
N MET A 274 -4.40 -32.74 20.25
CA MET A 274 -5.11 -31.52 19.86
C MET A 274 -5.06 -31.39 18.34
N SER A 275 -6.20 -31.56 17.69
CA SER A 275 -6.33 -31.27 16.26
C SER A 275 -6.08 -29.77 16.04
N PRO A 276 -5.37 -29.34 14.97
CA PRO A 276 -5.21 -27.92 14.64
C PRO A 276 -6.54 -27.34 14.19
N GLY A 277 -7.40 -27.02 15.16
CA GLY A 277 -8.70 -26.40 14.95
C GLY A 277 -8.51 -24.92 14.66
N TRP A 278 -8.64 -24.55 13.40
CA TRP A 278 -9.06 -23.20 13.05
C TRP A 278 -10.50 -23.08 13.53
N VAL A 279 -10.68 -22.40 14.66
CA VAL A 279 -12.00 -21.98 15.12
C VAL A 279 -12.54 -21.03 14.06
N GLU A 280 -13.49 -21.51 13.26
CA GLU A 280 -14.39 -20.65 12.51
C GLU A 280 -15.26 -19.96 13.56
N ASP A 281 -14.82 -18.77 13.96
CA ASP A 281 -15.57 -17.87 14.82
C ASP A 281 -16.80 -17.38 14.06
N ASP A 282 -17.88 -18.16 14.12
CA ASP A 282 -19.25 -17.73 13.85
C ASP A 282 -19.68 -16.72 14.94
N PHE A 283 -19.12 -15.51 14.89
CA PHE A 283 -19.66 -14.37 15.64
C PHE A 283 -20.85 -13.80 14.86
N GLU A 284 -21.97 -14.52 14.93
CA GLU A 284 -23.29 -13.96 14.69
C GLU A 284 -23.63 -12.91 15.77
N ASP A 285 -24.10 -11.77 15.26
CA ASP A 285 -24.91 -10.73 15.89
C ASP A 285 -25.40 -10.98 17.33
N ASN A 286 -24.62 -10.55 18.31
CA ASN A 286 -25.13 -10.16 19.62
C ASN A 286 -24.39 -8.92 20.09
N ILE A 287 -24.95 -7.75 19.77
CA ILE A 287 -24.63 -6.48 20.41
C ILE A 287 -25.62 -6.33 21.57
N PRO A 288 -25.18 -6.42 22.84
CA PRO A 288 -26.02 -5.97 23.94
C PRO A 288 -25.98 -4.44 23.96
N ASP A 289 -27.15 -3.81 23.82
CA ASP A 289 -27.36 -2.42 24.18
C ASP A 289 -27.17 -2.28 25.70
N TYR A 290 -25.95 -1.96 26.14
CA TYR A 290 -25.71 -1.57 27.54
C TYR A 290 -24.63 -0.49 27.64
N PHE A 291 -25.08 0.76 27.70
CA PHE A 291 -24.30 1.86 28.28
C PHE A 291 -24.53 1.88 29.80
N PRO A 292 -23.48 1.93 30.63
CA PRO A 292 -23.57 2.58 31.93
C PRO A 292 -22.91 3.98 31.87
N PRO A 293 -23.47 4.97 32.59
CA PRO A 293 -22.93 6.33 32.67
C PRO A 293 -21.98 6.49 33.86
N HIS A 294 -20.96 7.35 33.70
CA HIS A 294 -20.03 7.90 34.72
C HIS A 294 -19.10 6.88 35.42
N GLY A 295 -17.81 7.09 35.68
CA GLY A 295 -16.89 8.21 35.53
C GLY A 295 -15.75 7.98 36.54
N PHE A 296 -14.48 7.94 36.12
CA PHE A 296 -13.28 8.10 36.98
C PHE A 296 -12.10 8.45 36.05
N GLY A 297 -11.48 9.63 36.25
CA GLY A 297 -10.21 10.02 35.61
C GLY A 297 -8.99 9.51 36.40
N PRO A 298 -7.80 10.13 36.29
CA PRO A 298 -7.22 10.88 35.18
C PRO A 298 -5.95 10.17 34.68
N PHE A 299 -5.88 9.90 33.37
CA PHE A 299 -4.60 9.72 32.69
C PHE A 299 -4.59 10.76 31.58
N ASP A 300 -3.55 11.58 31.54
CA ASP A 300 -3.24 12.48 30.43
C ASP A 300 -3.00 11.63 29.18
N ILE A 301 -4.11 11.28 28.53
CA ILE A 301 -4.12 10.72 27.19
C ILE A 301 -4.05 11.93 26.27
N ASP A 302 -2.91 12.03 25.60
CA ASP A 302 -2.61 13.01 24.55
C ASP A 302 -3.87 13.25 23.70
N GLU A 303 -4.44 14.44 23.87
CA GLU A 303 -5.73 14.79 23.28
C GLU A 303 -5.63 14.57 21.76
N SER A 304 -6.51 13.70 21.22
CA SER A 304 -6.55 13.34 19.81
C SER A 304 -6.41 14.58 18.94
N LEU A 305 -5.61 14.49 17.88
CA LEU A 305 -5.43 15.57 16.91
C LEU A 305 -6.78 16.12 16.42
N GLU A 306 -7.81 15.27 16.36
CA GLU A 306 -9.19 15.65 16.01
C GLU A 306 -9.84 16.58 17.04
N ALA A 307 -9.63 16.35 18.33
CA ALA A 307 -10.16 17.22 19.39
C ALA A 307 -9.41 18.58 19.42
N LYS A 308 -8.11 18.58 19.10
CA LYS A 308 -7.33 19.83 18.92
C LYS A 308 -7.83 20.63 17.72
N VAL A 309 -8.17 19.98 16.61
CA VAL A 309 -8.76 20.62 15.42
C VAL A 309 -10.15 21.18 15.72
N TYR A 310 -11.00 20.43 16.43
CA TYR A 310 -12.36 20.88 16.78
C TYR A 310 -12.34 22.15 17.65
N ARG A 311 -11.45 22.22 18.66
CA ARG A 311 -11.29 23.43 19.49
C ARG A 311 -10.76 24.63 18.69
N LEU A 312 -9.95 24.39 17.67
CA LEU A 312 -9.44 25.45 16.80
C LEU A 312 -10.53 25.99 15.88
N GLU A 313 -11.37 25.11 15.32
CA GLU A 313 -12.51 25.51 14.50
C GLU A 313 -13.52 26.34 15.31
N ASP A 314 -13.85 25.93 16.54
CA ASP A 314 -14.74 26.71 17.42
C ASP A 314 -14.17 28.10 17.73
N LYS A 315 -12.87 28.20 18.02
CA LYS A 315 -12.22 29.51 18.27
C LYS A 315 -12.20 30.41 17.03
N VAL A 316 -11.98 29.85 15.84
CA VAL A 316 -12.03 30.61 14.59
C VAL A 316 -13.44 31.13 14.35
N ASN A 317 -14.47 30.30 14.57
CA ASN A 317 -15.86 30.70 14.44
C ASN A 317 -16.26 31.80 15.44
N GLU A 318 -15.81 31.72 16.70
CA GLU A 318 -16.04 32.77 17.70
C GLU A 318 -15.39 34.11 17.30
N MET A 319 -14.17 34.07 16.77
CA MET A 319 -13.48 35.28 16.28
C MET A 319 -14.17 35.89 15.07
N GLU A 320 -14.63 35.08 14.11
CA GLU A 320 -15.39 35.57 12.96
C GLU A 320 -16.74 36.17 13.38
N TYR A 321 -17.40 35.58 14.37
CA TYR A 321 -18.65 36.12 14.91
C TYR A 321 -18.43 37.45 15.64
N GLY A 322 -17.36 37.55 16.44
CA GLY A 322 -16.95 38.78 17.11
C GLY A 322 -16.62 39.92 16.13
N LEU A 323 -15.90 39.62 15.04
CA LEU A 323 -15.57 40.58 13.99
C LEU A 323 -16.81 41.07 13.22
N ARG A 324 -17.77 40.19 12.95
CA ARG A 324 -19.03 40.58 12.28
C ARG A 324 -19.91 41.44 13.18
N MET A 325 -19.95 41.18 14.48
CA MET A 325 -20.75 41.97 15.43
C MET A 325 -20.09 43.32 15.75
N GLY A 326 -18.75 43.41 15.75
CA GLY A 326 -18.02 44.66 15.98
C GLY A 326 -18.16 45.69 14.85
N MET A 327 -18.43 45.26 13.61
CA MET A 327 -18.60 46.18 12.46
C MET A 327 -20.01 46.78 12.33
N ILE A 328 -20.98 46.33 13.14
CA ILE A 328 -22.36 46.87 13.12
C ILE A 328 -22.53 47.98 14.18
N ALA A 329 -21.55 48.16 15.07
CA ALA A 329 -21.60 49.12 16.19
C ALA A 329 -20.64 50.32 16.05
N GLY A 330 -20.07 50.55 14.86
CA GLY A 330 -19.11 51.63 14.58
C GLY A 330 -19.65 52.70 13.65
#